data_AF-A0A1N7RZU7-F1
#
_entry.id   AF-A0A1N7RZU7-F1
#
_cell.length_a   1.000
_cell.length_b   1.000
_cell.length_c   1.000
_cell.angle_alpha   90.00
_cell.angle_beta   90.00
_cell.angle_gamma   90.00
#
_symmetry.space_group_name_H-M   'P 1'
#
loop_
_entity.id
_entity.type
_entity.pdbx_description
1 polymer ?
#
loop_
_entity_poly.entity_id
_entity_poly.type
_entity_poly.pdbx_seq_one_letter_code
_entity_poly.pdbx_strand_id
1 'polypeptide(L)'
;MSLADGADTDDGTSTPLGDAPPFEYSEDAVSDDAQDIAARGVSEEREARCFAQYERDVDECTAYRSAMGGQRFMDACSQRAFMNYQECRGY
;
A
#
# COMPACT_ATOMS: atom_id res chain seq x y z
N MET A 1 10.29 -43.54 25.89
CA MET A 1 10.85 -42.18 26.10
C MET A 1 9.83 -41.17 25.60
N SER A 2 9.47 -40.26 26.50
CA SER A 2 8.73 -38.99 26.45
C SER A 2 8.03 -38.44 25.19
N LEU A 3 6.85 -37.86 25.45
CA LEU A 3 6.05 -36.91 24.66
C LEU A 3 6.56 -35.47 24.82
N ALA A 4 6.32 -34.63 23.80
CA ALA A 4 6.02 -33.19 23.79
C ALA A 4 6.52 -32.58 22.47
N ASP A 5 5.96 -31.55 21.85
CA ASP A 5 4.66 -30.88 21.80
C ASP A 5 4.84 -29.84 20.67
N GLY A 6 3.76 -29.35 20.06
CA GLY A 6 3.85 -28.31 19.04
C GLY A 6 4.33 -26.98 19.66
N ALA A 7 5.12 -26.23 18.91
CA ALA A 7 5.32 -24.81 19.19
C ALA A 7 5.36 -24.06 17.85
N ASP A 8 4.17 -23.54 17.51
CA ASP A 8 3.98 -22.34 16.72
C ASP A 8 4.71 -21.21 17.46
N THR A 9 5.90 -20.84 16.98
CA THR A 9 6.57 -19.63 17.48
C THR A 9 6.05 -18.47 16.65
N ASP A 10 4.89 -17.96 17.06
CA ASP A 10 4.59 -16.53 17.00
C ASP A 10 5.79 -15.80 17.61
N ASP A 11 6.73 -15.37 16.76
CA ASP A 11 7.77 -14.44 17.20
C ASP A 11 7.06 -13.11 17.43
N GLY A 12 6.50 -13.02 18.63
CA GLY A 12 5.99 -11.81 19.26
C GLY A 12 7.13 -10.83 19.48
N THR A 13 7.79 -10.41 18.39
CA THR A 13 8.46 -9.13 18.31
C THR A 13 7.38 -8.06 18.39
N SER A 14 6.82 -7.93 19.60
CA SER A 14 6.16 -6.74 20.06
C SER A 14 7.18 -5.63 19.86
N THR A 15 6.97 -4.77 18.87
CA THR A 15 7.73 -3.53 18.80
C THR A 15 7.37 -2.77 20.07
N PRO A 16 8.25 -2.69 21.08
CA PRO A 16 7.82 -2.17 22.37
C PRO A 16 7.54 -0.69 22.18
N LEU A 17 6.27 -0.30 22.26
CA LEU A 17 5.87 1.10 22.38
C LEU A 17 6.15 1.64 23.80
N GLY A 18 6.88 0.88 24.63
CA GLY A 18 7.02 1.10 26.07
C GLY A 18 7.66 2.43 26.45
N ASP A 19 8.47 3.01 25.55
CA ASP A 19 9.10 4.31 25.72
C ASP A 19 8.48 5.40 24.83
N ALA A 20 7.37 5.10 24.14
CA ALA A 20 6.65 6.13 23.39
C ALA A 20 5.96 7.07 24.38
N PRO A 21 6.17 8.40 24.27
CA PRO A 21 5.44 9.33 25.12
C PRO A 21 3.93 9.20 24.86
N PRO A 22 3.08 9.30 25.89
CA PRO A 22 1.64 9.39 25.68
C PRO A 22 1.34 10.59 24.79
N PHE A 23 0.56 10.38 23.73
CA PHE A 23 0.07 11.48 22.92
C PHE A 23 -1.13 12.10 23.64
N GLU A 24 -1.08 13.40 23.87
CA GLU A 24 -2.22 14.16 24.36
C GLU A 24 -2.93 14.77 23.15
N TYR A 25 -4.24 14.53 23.03
CA TYR A 25 -5.05 15.20 22.03
C TYR A 25 -5.27 16.65 22.49
N SER A 26 -4.58 17.60 21.87
CA SER A 26 -4.95 19.01 21.94
C SER A 26 -5.68 19.41 20.66
N GLU A 27 -6.78 20.15 20.80
CA GLU A 27 -7.55 20.65 19.66
C GLU A 27 -6.69 21.54 18.74
N ASP A 28 -5.64 22.16 19.28
CA ASP A 28 -4.63 22.94 18.55
C ASP A 28 -3.49 22.09 17.94
N ALA A 29 -3.35 20.79 18.27
CA ALA A 29 -2.35 19.89 17.70
C ALA A 29 -2.74 19.32 16.33
N VAL A 30 -3.93 19.65 15.82
CA VAL A 30 -4.20 19.55 14.39
C VAL A 30 -3.41 20.68 13.72
N SER A 31 -2.08 20.52 13.67
CA SER A 31 -1.18 21.38 12.92
C SER A 31 -1.66 21.45 11.47
N ASP A 32 -1.41 22.58 10.82
CA ASP A 32 -1.51 22.75 9.36
C ASP A 32 -0.85 21.55 8.63
N ASP A 33 0.21 20.96 9.24
CA ASP A 33 0.87 19.74 8.77
C ASP A 33 -0.05 18.51 8.65
N ALA A 34 -1.03 18.33 9.55
CA ALA A 34 -1.98 17.22 9.48
C ALA A 34 -2.96 17.41 8.31
N GLN A 35 -3.28 18.66 7.99
CA GLN A 35 -4.02 19.01 6.78
C GLN A 35 -3.14 18.83 5.53
N ASP A 36 -1.83 19.07 5.62
CA ASP A 36 -0.86 18.72 4.57
C ASP A 36 -0.71 17.20 4.39
N ILE A 37 -0.80 16.39 5.46
CA ILE A 37 -0.88 14.92 5.35
C ILE A 37 -2.19 14.50 4.69
N ALA A 38 -3.30 15.14 5.02
CA ALA A 38 -4.58 14.94 4.33
C ALA A 38 -4.54 15.47 2.87
N ALA A 39 -3.70 16.47 2.58
CA ALA A 39 -3.47 17.01 1.23
C ALA A 39 -2.45 16.21 0.41
N ARG A 40 -1.66 15.33 1.04
CA ARG A 40 -1.05 14.18 0.35
C ARG A 40 -2.11 13.19 -0.13
N GLY A 41 -3.34 13.30 0.39
CA GLY A 41 -4.52 12.66 -0.13
C GLY A 41 -4.95 13.29 -1.45
N VAL A 42 -5.16 12.43 -2.42
CA VAL A 42 -5.68 12.77 -3.74
C VAL A 42 -7.14 13.20 -3.60
N SER A 43 -7.55 14.30 -4.25
CA SER A 43 -8.99 14.63 -4.30
C SER A 43 -9.78 13.45 -4.88
N GLU A 44 -11.04 13.24 -4.47
CA GLU A 44 -11.84 12.10 -4.94
C GLU A 44 -11.89 12.00 -6.48
N GLU A 45 -12.01 13.14 -7.17
CA GLU A 45 -11.96 13.20 -8.64
C GLU A 45 -10.61 12.71 -9.20
N ARG A 46 -9.51 13.13 -8.57
CA ARG A 46 -8.17 12.74 -9.00
C ARG A 46 -7.92 11.25 -8.69
N GLU A 47 -8.48 10.72 -7.60
CA GLU A 47 -8.40 9.30 -7.24
C GLU A 47 -9.13 8.45 -8.27
N ALA A 48 -10.38 8.83 -8.60
CA ALA A 48 -11.17 8.15 -9.62
C ALA A 48 -10.46 8.15 -10.99
N ARG A 49 -9.81 9.26 -11.35
CA ARG A 49 -9.02 9.34 -12.59
C ARG A 49 -7.79 8.44 -12.54
N CYS A 50 -7.02 8.45 -11.46
CA CYS A 50 -5.85 7.59 -11.30
C CYS A 50 -6.24 6.11 -11.34
N PHE A 51 -7.34 5.75 -10.67
CA PHE A 51 -7.84 4.38 -10.63
C PHE A 51 -8.35 3.92 -12.00
N ALA A 52 -9.08 4.76 -12.72
CA ALA A 52 -9.52 4.44 -14.09
C ALA A 52 -8.34 4.23 -15.06
N GLN A 53 -7.22 4.93 -14.86
CA GLN A 53 -6.00 4.66 -15.64
C GLN A 53 -5.35 3.33 -15.24
N TYR A 54 -5.27 3.04 -13.94
CA TYR A 54 -4.77 1.77 -13.44
C TYR A 54 -5.54 0.58 -14.00
N GLU A 55 -6.88 0.64 -14.03
CA GLU A 55 -7.72 -0.41 -14.61
C GLU A 55 -7.39 -0.64 -16.10
N ARG A 56 -7.26 0.44 -16.88
CA ARG A 56 -6.86 0.34 -18.29
C ARG A 56 -5.47 -0.29 -18.46
N ASP A 57 -4.51 0.09 -17.63
CA ASP A 57 -3.15 -0.45 -17.68
C ASP A 57 -3.17 -1.97 -17.38
N VAL A 58 -3.96 -2.41 -16.39
CA VAL A 58 -4.11 -3.84 -16.05
C VAL A 58 -4.86 -4.63 -17.13
N ASP A 59 -5.87 -4.02 -17.75
CA ASP A 59 -6.56 -4.59 -18.91
C ASP A 59 -5.60 -4.79 -20.08
N GLU A 60 -4.74 -3.80 -20.35
CA GLU A 60 -3.69 -3.89 -21.36
C GLU A 60 -2.69 -5.01 -21.05
N CYS A 61 -2.25 -5.12 -19.79
CA CYS A 61 -1.40 -6.23 -19.35
C CYS A 61 -2.07 -7.58 -19.67
N THR A 62 -3.35 -7.71 -19.33
CA THR A 62 -4.13 -8.94 -19.57
C THR A 62 -4.23 -9.24 -21.07
N ALA A 63 -4.48 -8.23 -21.90
CA ALA A 63 -4.59 -8.37 -23.34
C ALA A 63 -3.31 -8.89 -24.00
N TYR A 64 -2.13 -8.43 -23.54
CA TYR A 64 -0.85 -8.83 -24.13
C TYR A 64 -0.19 -10.05 -23.48
N ARG A 65 -0.72 -10.53 -22.35
CA ARG A 65 -0.17 -11.63 -21.55
C ARG A 65 0.32 -12.81 -22.36
N SER A 66 -0.54 -13.36 -23.21
CA SER A 66 -0.24 -14.59 -23.95
C SER A 66 0.87 -14.40 -24.97
N ALA A 67 0.95 -13.21 -25.59
CA ALA A 67 1.94 -12.89 -26.61
C ALA A 67 3.31 -12.48 -26.02
N MET A 68 3.33 -11.89 -24.83
CA MET A 68 4.52 -11.22 -24.28
C MET A 68 5.27 -12.01 -23.19
N GLY A 69 4.97 -13.30 -23.00
CA GLY A 69 5.70 -14.16 -22.05
C GLY A 69 4.90 -14.63 -20.83
N GLY A 70 3.57 -14.58 -20.90
CA GLY A 70 2.69 -15.20 -19.91
C GLY A 70 2.75 -14.50 -18.55
N GLN A 71 2.85 -15.27 -17.46
CA GLN A 71 2.82 -14.71 -16.11
C GLN A 71 3.97 -13.75 -15.82
N ARG A 72 5.16 -13.99 -16.37
CA ARG A 72 6.31 -13.10 -16.13
C ARG A 72 6.05 -11.69 -16.68
N PHE A 73 5.36 -11.61 -17.81
CA PHE A 73 4.91 -10.33 -18.34
C PHE A 73 3.82 -9.71 -17.45
N MET A 74 2.82 -10.48 -17.01
CA MET A 74 1.78 -9.95 -16.12
C MET A 74 2.34 -9.37 -14.83
N ASP A 75 3.28 -10.08 -14.20
CA ASP A 75 3.88 -9.65 -12.94
C ASP A 75 4.58 -8.31 -13.12
N ALA A 76 5.43 -8.17 -14.15
CA ALA A 76 6.14 -6.93 -14.44
C ALA A 76 5.21 -5.80 -14.90
N CYS A 77 4.23 -6.10 -15.74
CA CYS A 77 3.29 -5.13 -16.29
C CYS A 77 2.36 -4.58 -15.22
N SER A 78 1.76 -5.45 -14.39
CA SER A 78 0.89 -5.04 -13.29
C SER A 78 1.65 -4.29 -12.19
N GLN A 79 2.91 -4.67 -11.90
CA GLN A 79 3.76 -3.91 -11.00
C GLN A 79 4.01 -2.49 -11.52
N ARG A 80 4.27 -2.34 -12.82
CA ARG A 80 4.39 -1.02 -13.45
C ARG A 80 3.09 -0.22 -13.39
N ALA A 81 1.95 -0.84 -13.69
CA ALA A 81 0.63 -0.20 -13.57
C ALA A 81 0.40 0.33 -12.14
N PHE A 82 0.76 -0.47 -11.13
CA PHE A 82 0.68 -0.06 -9.74
C PHE A 82 1.63 1.10 -9.40
N MET A 83 2.88 1.10 -9.91
CA MET A 83 3.78 2.24 -9.72
C MET A 83 3.23 3.52 -10.35
N ASN A 84 2.68 3.44 -11.56
CA ASN A 84 2.02 4.59 -12.21
C ASN A 84 0.84 5.10 -11.37
N TYR A 85 0.07 4.18 -10.77
CA TYR A 85 -1.03 4.52 -9.88
C TYR A 85 -0.54 5.27 -8.63
N GLN A 86 0.52 4.78 -7.98
CA GLN A 86 1.14 5.44 -6.84
C GLN A 86 1.64 6.84 -7.19
N GLU A 87 2.36 6.98 -8.31
CA GLU A 87 2.88 8.26 -8.78
C GLU A 87 1.76 9.26 -9.10
N CYS A 88 0.68 8.79 -9.76
CA CYS A 88 -0.50 9.62 -10.08
C CYS A 88 -1.11 10.24 -8.82
N ARG A 89 -1.02 9.50 -7.70
CA ARG A 89 -1.52 9.87 -6.38
C ARG A 89 -0.51 10.63 -5.52
N GLY A 90 0.72 10.81 -6.00
CA GLY A 90 1.76 11.57 -5.30
C GLY A 90 2.59 10.76 -4.30
N TYR A 91 2.70 9.44 -4.50
CA TYR A 91 3.58 8.54 -3.74
C TYR A 91 4.84 8.15 -4.52
#